data_AF-A0A6I1MJW7-F1
#
_entry.id   AF-A0A6I1MJW7-F1
#
_cell.length_a   1.000
_cell.length_b   1.000
_cell.length_c   1.000
_cell.angle_alpha   90.00
_cell.angle_beta   90.00
_cell.angle_gamma   90.00
#
_symmetry.space_group_name_H-M   'P 1'
#
loop_
_entity.id
_entity.type
_entity.pdbx_description
1 polymer ?
#
loop_
_entity_poly.entity_id
_entity_poly.type
_entity_poly.pdbx_seq_one_letter_code
_entity_poly.pdbx_strand_id
1 'polypeptide(L)'
;MRQEAQIMQLLDYLRDMVEEASKVPITGKVVVDRKEMLETIDQVVNYLPDEIKKAQWLLTEKDRILQEAKKENESVRLETIELMKKRIENHNIVKEAEIRAQEIIALAHRQAKSIRLGSREYADEVLSQLQKEIDSKTNEFLMHMKNNMETFALNLSDDINKTSNSIRENIKELRDKK
;
A
#
# COMPACT_ATOMS: atom_id res chain seq x y z
N MET A 1 25.85 0.09 65.45
CA MET A 1 26.17 -0.69 66.67
C MET A 1 25.42 -0.23 67.93
N ARG A 2 25.60 1.00 68.46
CA ARG A 2 24.86 1.44 69.67
C ARG A 2 23.34 1.55 69.48
N GLN A 3 22.89 2.11 68.35
CA GLN A 3 21.46 2.25 68.05
C GLN A 3 20.78 0.91 67.70
N GLU A 4 21.48 -0.01 67.01
CA GLU A 4 20.96 -1.35 66.68
C GLU A 4 20.70 -2.19 67.95
N ALA A 5 21.61 -2.14 68.93
CA ALA A 5 21.40 -2.77 70.23
C ALA A 5 20.20 -2.18 70.97
N GLN A 6 19.97 -0.87 70.82
CA GLN A 6 18.87 -0.15 71.46
C GLN A 6 17.50 -0.47 70.81
N ILE A 7 17.46 -0.66 69.49
CA ILE A 7 16.25 -1.15 68.79
C ILE A 7 15.91 -2.57 69.25
N MET A 8 16.89 -3.46 69.31
CA MET A 8 16.66 -4.84 69.77
C MET A 8 16.12 -4.86 71.20
N GLN A 9 16.66 -4.01 72.08
CA GLN A 9 16.14 -3.84 73.44
C GLN A 9 14.70 -3.31 73.47
N LEU A 10 14.34 -2.36 72.61
CA LEU A 10 12.96 -1.86 72.52
C LEU A 10 12.00 -2.91 71.93
N LEU A 11 12.47 -3.75 71.01
CA LEU A 11 11.70 -4.88 70.46
C LEU A 11 11.52 -6.00 71.50
N ASP A 12 12.55 -6.27 72.30
CA ASP A 12 12.48 -7.19 73.43
C ASP A 12 11.55 -6.64 74.50
N TYR A 13 11.61 -5.35 74.81
CA TYR A 13 10.66 -4.70 75.72
C TYR A 13 9.21 -4.77 75.20
N LEU A 14 8.99 -4.57 73.90
CA LEU A 14 7.67 -4.78 73.28
C LEU A 14 7.16 -6.21 73.44
N ARG A 15 8.06 -7.19 73.37
CA ARG A 15 7.74 -8.61 73.57
C ARG A 15 7.40 -8.89 75.03
N ASP A 16 8.21 -8.41 75.96
CA ASP A 16 8.02 -8.58 77.39
C ASP A 16 6.69 -7.95 77.84
N MET A 17 6.37 -6.75 77.34
CA MET A 17 5.07 -6.11 77.58
C MET A 17 3.89 -6.99 77.14
N VAL A 18 4.04 -7.77 76.08
CA VAL A 18 2.98 -8.69 75.59
C VAL A 18 2.97 -10.00 76.37
N GLU A 19 4.14 -10.51 76.80
CA GLU A 19 4.26 -11.76 77.55
C GLU A 19 3.80 -11.62 79.01
N GLU A 20 4.10 -10.48 79.64
CA GLU A 20 3.71 -10.15 81.02
C GLU A 20 2.30 -9.55 81.13
N ALA A 21 1.71 -9.17 80.00
CA ALA A 21 0.37 -8.59 79.98
C ALA A 21 -0.70 -9.53 80.54
N SER A 22 -1.67 -8.93 81.23
CA SER A 22 -2.77 -9.66 81.85
C SER A 22 -3.60 -10.37 80.77
N LYS A 23 -3.62 -11.71 80.84
CA LYS A 23 -4.40 -12.55 79.92
C LYS A 23 -5.88 -12.45 80.25
N VAL A 24 -6.70 -12.21 79.23
CA VAL A 24 -8.16 -12.26 79.37
C VAL A 24 -8.60 -13.73 79.25
N PRO A 25 -9.23 -14.32 80.29
CA PRO A 25 -9.61 -15.73 80.28
C PRO A 25 -10.44 -16.10 79.04
N ILE A 26 -10.22 -17.30 78.51
CA ILE A 26 -10.98 -17.93 77.40
C ILE A 26 -10.76 -17.29 76.01
N THR A 27 -10.25 -16.05 75.91
CA THR A 27 -10.16 -15.34 74.61
C THR A 27 -8.78 -15.37 73.94
N GLY A 28 -7.73 -15.81 74.64
CA GLY A 28 -6.35 -15.79 74.14
C GLY A 28 -5.76 -14.39 73.96
N LYS A 29 -6.48 -13.33 74.35
CA LYS A 29 -6.04 -11.94 74.24
C LYS A 29 -5.34 -11.47 75.51
N VAL A 30 -4.46 -10.49 75.35
CA VAL A 30 -3.76 -9.83 76.45
C VAL A 30 -4.18 -8.36 76.54
N VAL A 31 -4.25 -7.84 77.76
CA VAL A 31 -4.51 -6.42 78.02
C VAL A 31 -3.18 -5.71 78.25
N VAL A 32 -2.86 -4.80 77.36
CA VAL A 32 -1.63 -3.99 77.37
C VAL A 32 -1.98 -2.51 77.53
N ASP A 33 -1.09 -1.72 78.13
CA ASP A 33 -1.23 -0.28 78.12
C ASP A 33 -1.02 0.23 76.69
N ARG A 34 -2.10 0.73 76.08
CA ARG A 34 -2.09 1.22 74.69
C ARG A 34 -1.12 2.38 74.51
N LYS A 35 -0.98 3.27 75.50
CA LYS A 35 -0.15 4.46 75.39
C LYS A 35 1.32 4.07 75.41
N GLU A 36 1.71 3.23 76.37
CA GLU A 36 3.07 2.73 76.50
C GLU A 36 3.50 1.89 75.28
N MET A 37 2.60 1.03 74.78
CA MET A 37 2.88 0.22 73.60
C MET A 37 3.09 1.07 72.34
N LEU A 38 2.25 2.09 72.13
CA LEU A 38 2.42 3.01 71.00
C LEU A 38 3.68 3.87 71.13
N GLU A 39 3.98 4.39 72.32
CA GLU A 39 5.20 5.17 72.57
C GLU A 39 6.46 4.34 72.30
N THR A 40 6.47 3.06 72.69
CA THR A 40 7.60 2.17 72.42
C THR A 40 7.73 1.85 70.92
N ILE A 41 6.60 1.65 70.21
CA ILE A 41 6.59 1.47 68.75
C ILE A 41 7.14 2.73 68.05
N ASP A 42 6.71 3.92 68.48
CA ASP A 42 7.20 5.18 67.93
C ASP A 42 8.70 5.37 68.20
N GLN A 43 9.19 4.96 69.38
CA GLN A 43 10.62 4.94 69.66
C GLN A 43 11.37 4.00 68.73
N VAL A 44 10.90 2.77 68.50
CA VAL A 44 11.50 1.83 67.54
C VAL A 44 11.57 2.46 66.14
N VAL A 45 10.50 3.11 65.68
CA VAL A 45 10.45 3.76 64.36
C VAL A 45 11.38 4.99 64.27
N ASN A 46 11.57 5.71 65.37
CA ASN A 46 12.49 6.84 65.44
C ASN A 46 13.96 6.41 65.53
N TYR A 47 14.23 5.28 66.19
CA TYR A 47 15.57 4.68 66.25
C TYR A 47 15.92 3.86 65.03
N LEU A 48 14.95 3.51 64.17
CA LEU A 48 15.25 2.88 62.87
C LEU A 48 16.34 3.70 62.17
N PRO A 49 17.47 3.07 61.81
CA PRO A 49 18.65 3.81 61.39
C PRO A 49 18.33 4.66 60.16
N ASP A 50 18.81 5.90 60.13
CA ASP A 50 18.66 6.80 58.98
C ASP A 50 19.16 6.14 57.67
N GLU A 51 20.05 5.17 57.79
CA GLU A 51 20.58 4.32 56.73
C GLU A 51 19.48 3.52 55.99
N ILE A 52 18.46 3.02 56.69
CA ILE A 52 17.34 2.27 56.06
C ILE A 52 16.46 3.22 55.24
N LYS A 53 16.13 4.39 55.79
CA LYS A 53 15.37 5.44 55.09
C LYS A 53 16.13 5.95 53.87
N LYS A 54 17.44 6.18 54.02
CA LYS A 54 18.35 6.54 52.92
C LYS A 54 18.40 5.45 51.85
N ALA A 55 18.43 4.18 52.21
CA ALA A 55 18.44 3.07 51.25
C ALA A 55 17.14 3.00 50.42
N GLN A 56 15.98 3.15 51.04
CA GLN A 56 14.69 3.19 50.32
C GLN A 56 14.60 4.40 49.39
N TRP A 57 15.04 5.57 49.85
CA TRP A 57 15.10 6.77 49.02
C TRP A 57 16.04 6.58 47.83
N LEU A 58 17.23 6.01 48.04
CA LEU A 58 18.22 5.77 47.00
C LEU A 58 17.74 4.75 45.95
N LEU A 59 16.98 3.74 46.36
CA LEU A 59 16.32 2.81 45.43
C LEU A 59 15.28 3.52 44.56
N THR A 60 14.44 4.36 45.17
CA THR A 60 13.42 5.13 44.46
C THR A 60 14.05 6.11 43.47
N GLU A 61 15.10 6.79 43.90
CA GLU A 61 15.84 7.75 43.09
C GLU A 61 16.57 7.05 41.93
N LYS A 62 17.13 5.85 42.17
CA LYS A 62 17.71 5.02 41.11
C LYS A 62 16.68 4.68 40.04
N ASP A 63 15.47 4.27 40.45
CA ASP A 63 14.42 3.91 39.50
C ASP A 63 13.90 5.13 38.74
N ARG A 64 13.79 6.30 39.40
CA ARG A 64 13.48 7.59 38.76
C ARG A 64 14.50 7.94 37.69
N ILE A 65 15.78 7.93 38.03
CA ILE A 65 16.89 8.22 37.11
C ILE A 65 16.88 7.24 35.93
N LEU A 66 16.65 5.95 36.18
CA LEU A 66 16.59 4.94 35.12
C LEU A 66 15.40 5.18 34.16
N GLN A 67 14.24 5.58 34.69
CA GLN A 67 13.09 5.89 33.86
C GLN A 67 13.31 7.15 33.03
N GLU A 68 13.88 8.20 33.63
CA GLU A 68 14.23 9.44 32.91
C GLU A 68 15.25 9.17 31.81
N ALA A 69 16.32 8.43 32.11
CA ALA A 69 17.33 8.06 31.12
C ALA A 69 16.73 7.24 29.96
N LYS A 70 15.81 6.31 30.25
CA LYS A 70 15.11 5.54 29.21
C LYS A 70 14.24 6.44 28.32
N LYS A 71 13.47 7.33 28.94
CA LYS A 71 12.59 8.27 28.22
C LYS A 71 13.40 9.22 27.34
N GLU A 72 14.51 9.75 27.86
CA GLU A 72 15.39 10.64 27.12
C GLU A 72 16.09 9.91 25.97
N ASN A 73 16.59 8.68 26.20
CA ASN A 73 17.15 7.85 25.13
C ASN A 73 16.14 7.59 24.01
N GLU A 74 14.89 7.28 24.36
CA GLU A 74 13.82 7.09 23.38
C GLU A 74 13.50 8.39 22.61
N SER A 75 13.45 9.53 23.29
CA SER A 75 13.27 10.84 22.66
C SER A 75 14.39 11.14 21.66
N VAL A 76 15.64 10.98 22.07
CA VAL A 76 16.82 11.19 21.22
C VAL A 76 16.82 10.23 20.03
N ARG A 77 16.43 8.97 20.23
CA ARG A 77 16.32 7.97 19.15
C ARG A 77 15.30 8.39 18.11
N LEU A 78 14.11 8.84 18.53
CA LEU A 78 13.06 9.30 17.62
C LEU A 78 13.49 10.55 16.84
N GLU A 79 14.08 11.52 17.52
CA GLU A 79 14.59 12.74 16.89
C GLU A 79 15.69 12.44 15.86
N THR A 80 16.61 11.51 16.20
CA THR A 80 17.67 11.07 15.29
C THR A 80 17.11 10.41 14.03
N ILE A 81 16.11 9.54 14.17
CA ILE A 81 15.45 8.90 13.01
C ILE A 81 14.83 9.96 12.10
N GLU A 82 14.17 10.96 12.67
CA GLU A 82 13.54 12.03 11.91
C GLU A 82 14.56 12.91 11.18
N LEU A 83 15.67 13.26 11.84
CA LEU A 83 16.80 13.97 11.24
C LEU A 83 17.44 13.17 10.11
N MET A 84 17.60 11.85 10.29
CA MET A 84 18.14 10.97 9.25
C MET A 84 17.24 10.91 8.01
N LYS A 85 15.93 10.77 8.19
CA LYS A 85 14.96 10.82 7.07
C LYS A 85 15.08 12.12 6.28
N LYS A 86 15.05 13.26 6.97
CA LYS A 86 15.21 14.58 6.34
C LYS A 86 16.56 14.73 5.63
N ARG A 87 17.65 14.19 6.20
CA ARG A 87 18.97 14.21 5.55
C ARG A 87 19.01 13.32 4.31
N ILE A 88 18.35 12.17 4.31
CA ILE A 88 18.26 11.27 3.16
C ILE A 88 17.45 11.93 2.04
N GLU A 89 16.28 12.49 2.34
CA GLU A 89 15.47 13.23 1.36
C GLU A 89 16.23 14.43 0.78
N ASN A 90 17.01 15.14 1.59
CA ASN A 90 17.86 16.24 1.13
C ASN A 90 19.19 15.79 0.53
N HIS A 91 19.50 14.49 0.57
CA HIS A 91 20.74 13.98 0.03
C HIS A 91 20.70 14.15 -1.48
N ASN A 92 21.76 14.74 -2.04
CA ASN A 92 21.83 15.08 -3.46
C ASN A 92 21.53 13.89 -4.38
N ILE A 93 21.88 12.67 -3.94
CA ILE A 93 21.57 11.41 -4.66
C ILE A 93 20.06 11.19 -4.80
N VAL A 94 19.25 11.45 -3.77
CA VAL A 94 17.80 11.26 -3.84
C VAL A 94 17.18 12.28 -4.78
N LYS A 95 17.59 13.55 -4.70
CA LYS A 95 17.13 14.59 -5.63
C LYS A 95 17.53 14.30 -7.08
N GLU A 96 18.76 13.85 -7.31
CA GLU A 96 19.22 13.47 -8.64
C GLU A 96 18.44 12.26 -9.18
N ALA A 97 18.16 11.27 -8.33
CA ALA A 97 17.32 10.12 -8.69
C ALA A 97 15.88 10.54 -9.04
N GLU A 98 15.29 11.48 -8.30
CA GLU A 98 13.96 12.03 -8.60
C GLU A 98 13.94 12.77 -9.94
N ILE A 99 14.92 13.65 -10.20
CA ILE A 99 15.05 14.36 -11.48
C ILE A 99 15.17 13.35 -12.62
N ARG A 100 16.04 12.36 -12.48
CA ARG A 100 16.25 11.32 -13.50
C ARG A 100 15.00 10.47 -13.72
N ALA A 101 14.26 10.17 -12.66
CA ALA A 101 12.97 9.46 -12.78
C ALA A 101 11.95 10.30 -13.56
N GLN A 102 11.85 11.61 -13.28
CA GLN A 102 10.98 12.51 -14.02
C GLN A 102 11.38 12.61 -15.50
N GLU A 103 12.67 12.66 -15.80
CA GLU A 103 13.18 12.65 -17.18
C GLU A 103 12.82 11.36 -17.92
N ILE A 104 12.98 10.20 -17.28
CA ILE A 104 12.58 8.90 -17.85
C ILE A 104 11.08 8.87 -18.15
N ILE A 105 10.25 9.34 -17.22
CA ILE A 105 8.79 9.39 -17.41
C ILE A 105 8.42 10.34 -18.56
N ALA A 106 9.03 11.52 -18.62
CA ALA A 106 8.80 12.48 -19.70
C ALA A 106 9.21 11.91 -21.07
N LEU A 107 10.37 11.23 -21.13
CA LEU A 107 10.85 10.56 -22.34
C LEU A 107 9.90 9.45 -22.77
N ALA A 108 9.45 8.60 -21.83
CA ALA A 108 8.50 7.53 -22.09
C ALA A 108 7.17 8.08 -22.65
N HIS A 109 6.64 9.16 -22.09
CA HIS A 109 5.44 9.81 -22.61
C HIS A 109 5.64 10.36 -24.02
N ARG A 110 6.80 10.98 -24.31
CA ARG A 110 7.13 11.49 -25.65
C ARG A 110 7.22 10.35 -26.66
N GLN A 111 7.91 9.26 -26.32
CA GLN A 111 8.00 8.08 -27.19
C GLN A 111 6.64 7.44 -27.42
N ALA A 112 5.83 7.24 -26.38
CA ALA A 112 4.48 6.71 -26.52
C ALA A 112 3.61 7.57 -27.44
N LYS A 113 3.70 8.91 -27.33
CA LYS A 113 3.01 9.84 -28.23
C LYS A 113 3.50 9.69 -29.68
N SER A 114 4.81 9.60 -29.89
CA SER A 114 5.40 9.42 -31.21
C SER A 114 5.00 8.10 -31.86
N ILE A 115 5.04 6.98 -31.12
CA ILE A 115 4.58 5.67 -31.59
C ILE A 115 3.11 5.73 -31.98
N ARG A 116 2.26 6.33 -31.15
CA ARG A 116 0.81 6.43 -31.43
C ARG A 116 0.52 7.26 -32.67
N LEU A 117 1.22 8.38 -32.85
CA LEU A 117 1.06 9.23 -34.03
C LEU A 117 1.54 8.49 -35.28
N GLY A 118 2.75 7.93 -35.26
CA GLY A 118 3.29 7.17 -36.39
C GLY A 118 2.43 5.96 -36.75
N SER A 119 1.85 5.27 -35.75
CA SER A 119 0.93 4.15 -36.00
C SER A 119 -0.37 4.60 -36.67
N ARG A 120 -0.89 5.80 -36.33
CA ARG A 120 -2.06 6.38 -37.00
C ARG A 120 -1.73 6.79 -38.43
N GLU A 121 -0.62 7.48 -38.64
CA GLU A 121 -0.15 7.89 -39.97
C GLU A 121 0.03 6.67 -40.88
N TYR A 122 0.65 5.60 -40.36
CA TYR A 122 0.81 4.35 -41.09
C TYR A 122 -0.55 3.69 -41.40
N ALA A 123 -1.47 3.64 -40.44
CA ALA A 123 -2.81 3.10 -40.68
C ALA A 123 -3.57 3.89 -41.76
N ASP A 124 -3.50 5.23 -41.71
CA ASP A 124 -4.11 6.11 -42.70
C ASP A 124 -3.49 5.88 -44.10
N GLU A 125 -2.16 5.70 -44.18
CA GLU A 125 -1.48 5.37 -45.44
C GLU A 125 -1.96 4.03 -46.02
N VAL A 126 -1.96 2.98 -45.19
CA VAL A 126 -2.41 1.64 -45.61
C VAL A 126 -3.87 1.66 -46.05
N LEU A 127 -4.75 2.33 -45.30
CA LEU A 127 -6.16 2.45 -45.65
C LEU A 127 -6.38 3.27 -46.93
N SER A 128 -5.59 4.33 -47.13
CA SER A 128 -5.63 5.14 -48.35
C SER A 128 -5.18 4.33 -49.58
N GLN A 129 -4.12 3.53 -49.46
CA GLN A 129 -3.68 2.63 -50.52
C GLN A 129 -4.74 1.58 -50.81
N LEU A 130 -5.32 0.96 -49.77
CA LEU A 130 -6.41 0.00 -49.93
C LEU A 130 -7.63 0.61 -50.64
N GLN A 131 -8.03 1.83 -50.28
CA GLN A 131 -9.14 2.51 -50.94
C GLN A 131 -8.87 2.71 -52.43
N LYS A 132 -7.67 3.17 -52.80
CA LYS A 132 -7.28 3.33 -54.21
C LYS A 132 -7.32 2.01 -54.99
N GLU A 133 -6.86 0.92 -54.37
CA GLU A 133 -6.92 -0.41 -54.98
C GLU A 133 -8.37 -0.88 -55.15
N ILE A 134 -9.24 -0.67 -54.16
CA ILE A 134 -10.67 -0.98 -54.26
C ILE A 134 -11.32 -0.18 -55.40
N ASP A 135 -11.05 1.11 -55.50
CA ASP A 135 -11.60 1.97 -56.56
C ASP A 135 -11.12 1.51 -57.94
N SER A 136 -9.82 1.19 -58.07
CA SER A 136 -9.22 0.64 -59.29
C SER A 136 -9.91 -0.67 -59.70
N LYS A 137 -10.01 -1.64 -58.78
CA LYS A 137 -10.64 -2.94 -59.03
C LYS A 137 -12.12 -2.84 -59.33
N THR A 138 -12.82 -1.89 -58.70
CA THR A 138 -14.22 -1.61 -58.99
C THR A 138 -14.40 -1.08 -60.41
N ASN A 139 -13.55 -0.13 -60.84
CA ASN A 139 -13.59 0.39 -62.19
C ASN A 139 -13.26 -0.67 -63.25
N GLU A 140 -12.25 -1.51 -62.99
CA GLU A 140 -11.88 -2.64 -63.85
C GLU A 140 -13.06 -3.62 -63.99
N PHE A 141 -13.71 -3.98 -62.88
CA PHE A 141 -14.90 -4.83 -62.88
C PHE A 141 -16.05 -4.22 -63.69
N LEU A 142 -16.34 -2.93 -63.50
CA LEU A 142 -17.40 -2.23 -64.24
C LEU A 142 -17.11 -2.19 -65.75
N MET A 143 -15.86 -1.96 -66.15
CA MET A 143 -15.46 -2.02 -67.56
C MET A 143 -15.64 -3.43 -68.14
N HIS A 144 -15.21 -4.47 -67.43
CA HIS A 144 -15.41 -5.85 -67.88
C HIS A 144 -16.90 -6.20 -68.01
N MET A 145 -17.71 -5.82 -67.03
CA MET A 145 -19.16 -6.00 -67.08
C MET A 145 -19.78 -5.32 -68.29
N LYS A 146 -19.41 -4.06 -68.56
CA LYS A 146 -19.88 -3.32 -69.73
C LYS A 146 -19.53 -4.05 -71.03
N ASN A 147 -18.25 -4.40 -71.22
CA ASN A 147 -17.79 -5.08 -72.43
C ASN A 147 -18.47 -6.43 -72.64
N ASN A 148 -18.66 -7.20 -71.55
CA ASN A 148 -19.36 -8.47 -71.59
C ASN A 148 -20.83 -8.31 -71.97
N MET A 149 -21.53 -7.30 -71.43
CA MET A 149 -22.92 -7.01 -71.78
C MET A 149 -23.07 -6.54 -73.22
N GLU A 150 -22.16 -5.70 -73.71
CA GLU A 150 -22.13 -5.28 -75.12
C GLU A 150 -21.95 -6.48 -76.05
N THR A 151 -20.99 -7.36 -75.74
CA THR A 151 -20.75 -8.59 -76.50
C THR A 151 -21.97 -9.51 -76.49
N PHE A 152 -22.59 -9.69 -75.32
CA PHE A 152 -23.81 -10.49 -75.19
C PHE A 152 -24.96 -9.92 -76.03
N ALA A 153 -25.18 -8.61 -75.99
CA ALA A 153 -26.25 -7.95 -76.75
C ALA A 153 -26.03 -8.09 -78.27
N LEU A 154 -24.78 -7.96 -78.75
CA LEU A 154 -24.43 -8.16 -80.15
C LEU A 154 -24.69 -9.61 -80.59
N ASN A 155 -24.19 -10.58 -79.83
CA ASN A 155 -24.40 -12.01 -80.13
C ASN A 155 -25.87 -12.39 -80.11
N LEU A 156 -26.63 -11.91 -79.11
CA LEU A 156 -28.07 -12.15 -79.02
C LEU A 156 -28.83 -11.57 -80.22
N SER A 157 -28.47 -10.36 -80.66
CA SER A 157 -29.08 -9.74 -81.84
C SER A 157 -28.79 -10.53 -83.12
N ASP A 158 -27.55 -11.01 -83.29
CA ASP A 158 -27.15 -11.85 -84.41
C ASP A 158 -27.92 -13.18 -84.42
N ASP A 159 -28.01 -13.86 -83.28
CA ASP A 159 -28.73 -15.13 -83.14
C ASP A 159 -30.25 -14.97 -83.40
N ILE A 160 -30.87 -13.88 -82.90
CA ILE A 160 -32.28 -13.56 -83.19
C ILE A 160 -32.48 -13.30 -84.69
N ASN A 161 -31.58 -12.56 -85.34
CA ASN A 161 -31.69 -12.26 -86.77
C ASN A 161 -31.54 -13.54 -87.62
N LYS A 162 -30.57 -14.40 -87.31
CA LYS A 162 -30.43 -15.71 -87.95
C LYS A 162 -31.69 -16.54 -87.78
N THR A 163 -32.20 -16.66 -86.56
CA THR A 163 -33.44 -17.40 -86.26
C THR A 163 -34.63 -16.82 -87.02
N SER A 164 -34.79 -15.49 -87.07
CA SER A 164 -35.85 -14.82 -87.81
C SER A 164 -35.75 -15.07 -89.31
N ASN A 165 -34.55 -15.04 -89.88
CA ASN A 165 -34.32 -15.35 -91.28
C ASN A 165 -34.68 -16.80 -91.59
N SER A 166 -34.23 -17.77 -90.79
CA SER A 166 -34.62 -19.18 -90.94
C SER A 166 -36.14 -19.37 -90.84
N ILE A 167 -36.83 -18.66 -89.93
CA ILE A 167 -38.30 -18.69 -89.87
C ILE A 167 -38.92 -18.15 -91.16
N ARG A 168 -38.42 -17.03 -91.70
CA ARG A 168 -38.94 -16.48 -92.98
C ARG A 168 -38.70 -17.42 -94.15
N GLU A 169 -37.54 -18.05 -94.22
CA GLU A 169 -37.22 -19.05 -95.24
C GLU A 169 -38.16 -20.25 -95.15
N ASN A 170 -38.33 -20.81 -93.96
CA ASN A 170 -39.27 -21.91 -93.70
C ASN A 170 -40.71 -21.54 -94.09
N ILE A 171 -41.17 -20.32 -93.78
CA ILE A 171 -42.51 -19.84 -94.19
C ILE A 171 -42.62 -19.75 -95.72
N LYS A 172 -41.58 -19.25 -96.41
CA LYS A 172 -41.57 -19.14 -97.88
C LYS A 172 -41.64 -20.52 -98.53
N GLU A 173 -40.83 -21.47 -98.06
CA GLU A 173 -40.86 -22.86 -98.55
C GLU A 173 -42.23 -23.52 -98.38
N LEU A 174 -42.89 -23.32 -97.24
CA LEU A 174 -44.23 -23.87 -97.00
C LEU A 174 -45.29 -23.28 -97.93
N ARG A 175 -45.13 -22.01 -98.33
CA ARG A 175 -46.04 -21.34 -99.27
C ARG A 175 -45.84 -21.84 -100.70
N ASP A 176 -44.59 -22.03 -101.11
CA ASP A 176 -44.24 -22.44 -102.47
C ASP A 176 -44.49 -23.95 -102.72
N LYS A 177 -44.80 -24.73 -101.66
CA LYS A 177 -45.18 -26.15 -101.71
C LYS A 177 -46.69 -26.42 -101.84
N LYS A 178 -47.51 -25.38 -102.01
CA LYS A 178 -48.95 -25.49 -102.36
C LYS A 178 -49.16 -25.19 -103.83
#